data_AF-A0A7Z0EHC0-F1
#
_entry.id   AF-A0A7Z0EHC0-F1
#
_cell.length_a   1.000
_cell.length_b   1.000
_cell.length_c   1.000
_cell.angle_alpha   90.00
_cell.angle_beta   90.00
_cell.angle_gamma   90.00
#
_symmetry.space_group_name_H-M   'P 1'
#
loop_
_entity.id
_entity.type
_entity.pdbx_description
1 polymer ?
#
loop_
_entity_poly.entity_id
_entity_poly.type
_entity_poly.pdbx_seq_one_letter_code
_entity_poly.pdbx_strand_id
1 'polypeptide(L)'
;MNRMTVDRWRSTREIRARGCEGEQGVAILTALLFMVLASGLSLVLLSAILAQSVPAANAQRNTRTIYSAQAGLQDALNVIRSVDKTYAGESYGDRTRLPCTLTGNVAGDPSGASYRVAVSYYNGDPTVPTSAVLPCTSSGTSKTPRYALITSTGQDTAIAVSGRPKGSRTVSGTYQFRLKNLNIPGGKIFATLMLNNGTAAERRTPFCWTAWSTAHPSQKTPPLDSVNKVKFSQTCNTPEMEPYQNWIYGADHQLKLAQTTHDGQPGRCLVGPDPTATDPLEAKIEPCAPADSPEVGNQLWSWGSGQKWSGPRLKTPAAGVDNYCLTLASFKDDALNKYNLRVTRACPTHGDDVSFNPQVSVGAGSASYKSGQLVNFLEFGRCADVTGSKIDSSFMISYPCKQKLENIPGSEIEWNHLWSYSEPTAGARTALTTITVNKGSKWCLTMPSRPGYVTFKSCTNTASQKWLRVGDSGRYADSFVFKDSATGKLCLTADVNGVTGERYQPAAFAGSSVRFSKLTVAKCVPGDLSQKWNAPAEVVDAKFGGFSEEAG
;
A
#
# COMPACT_ATOMS: atom_id res chain seq x y z
N MET A 1 -57.97 -115.03 -3.74
CA MET A 1 -57.65 -115.40 -2.35
C MET A 1 -57.09 -114.18 -1.64
N ASN A 2 -57.79 -113.71 -0.59
CA ASN A 2 -57.40 -112.92 0.61
C ASN A 2 -56.32 -111.83 0.47
N ARG A 3 -56.54 -110.51 0.66
CA ARG A 3 -57.22 -109.69 1.72
C ARG A 3 -56.58 -109.83 3.11
N MET A 4 -56.31 -108.67 3.74
CA MET A 4 -55.59 -108.36 5.01
C MET A 4 -54.13 -107.95 4.76
N THR A 5 -53.63 -106.75 5.09
CA THR A 5 -53.84 -105.93 6.30
C THR A 5 -53.35 -104.49 6.04
N VAL A 6 -54.24 -103.49 6.13
CA VAL A 6 -53.94 -102.03 6.01
C VAL A 6 -54.36 -101.29 7.30
N ASP A 7 -54.41 -101.99 8.44
CA ASP A 7 -55.14 -101.53 9.63
C ASP A 7 -54.30 -101.06 10.82
N ARG A 8 -53.10 -100.49 10.62
CA ARG A 8 -52.29 -100.03 11.78
C ARG A 8 -51.65 -98.65 11.74
N TRP A 9 -51.97 -97.82 10.74
CA TRP A 9 -51.41 -96.46 10.65
C TRP A 9 -52.45 -95.33 10.60
N ARG A 10 -53.75 -95.63 10.75
CA ARG A 10 -54.80 -94.60 10.83
C ARG A 10 -55.17 -94.14 12.24
N SER A 11 -54.83 -94.87 13.31
CA SER A 11 -55.32 -94.52 14.65
C SER A 11 -54.55 -93.42 15.38
N THR A 12 -53.38 -92.97 14.88
CA THR A 12 -52.58 -91.95 15.57
C THR A 12 -52.79 -90.52 15.05
N ARG A 13 -53.58 -90.31 14.00
CA ARG A 13 -53.92 -88.96 13.51
C ARG A 13 -55.21 -88.38 14.11
N GLU A 14 -56.12 -89.20 14.64
CA GLU A 14 -57.37 -88.69 15.23
C GLU A 14 -57.21 -88.17 16.66
N ILE A 15 -56.15 -88.55 17.40
CA ILE A 15 -55.94 -88.06 18.77
C ILE A 15 -55.31 -86.65 18.81
N ARG A 16 -54.64 -86.18 17.75
CA ARG A 16 -54.14 -84.79 17.68
C ARG A 16 -55.16 -83.76 17.18
N ALA A 17 -56.28 -84.19 16.60
CA ALA A 17 -57.33 -83.28 16.13
C ALA A 17 -58.32 -82.87 17.23
N ARG A 18 -58.41 -83.63 18.35
CA ARG A 18 -59.34 -83.33 19.47
C ARG A 18 -58.76 -82.43 20.56
N GLY A 19 -57.52 -81.95 20.41
CA GLY A 19 -56.96 -80.87 21.24
C GLY A 19 -57.20 -79.45 20.67
N CYS A 20 -57.72 -79.33 19.46
CA CYS A 20 -57.78 -78.06 18.71
C CYS A 20 -59.16 -77.40 18.63
N GLU A 21 -60.18 -77.91 19.34
CA GLU A 21 -61.52 -77.28 19.37
C GLU A 21 -61.80 -76.52 20.69
N GLY A 22 -60.91 -76.62 21.69
CA GLY A 22 -60.99 -75.84 22.93
C GLY A 22 -60.27 -74.50 22.93
N GLU A 23 -59.36 -74.27 21.96
CA GLU A 23 -58.57 -73.03 21.88
C GLU A 23 -59.03 -72.06 20.79
N GLN A 24 -60.04 -72.38 19.96
CA GLN A 24 -60.51 -71.45 18.92
C GLN A 24 -61.04 -70.13 19.50
N GLY A 25 -61.66 -70.15 20.68
CA GLY A 25 -62.09 -68.92 21.37
C GLY A 25 -60.93 -68.14 21.98
N VAL A 26 -59.99 -68.82 22.64
CA VAL A 26 -58.83 -68.16 23.28
C VAL A 26 -57.82 -67.66 22.26
N ALA A 27 -57.54 -68.42 21.20
CA ALA A 27 -56.64 -68.05 20.12
C ALA A 27 -57.15 -66.82 19.35
N ILE A 28 -58.46 -66.73 19.06
CA ILE A 28 -59.06 -65.56 18.42
C ILE A 28 -59.04 -64.35 19.36
N LEU A 29 -59.29 -64.54 20.66
CA LEU A 29 -59.19 -63.46 21.66
C LEU A 29 -57.75 -62.96 21.84
N THR A 30 -56.75 -63.85 21.89
CA THR A 30 -55.33 -63.45 21.94
C THR A 30 -54.88 -62.80 20.64
N ALA A 31 -55.38 -63.24 19.48
CA ALA A 31 -55.08 -62.62 18.19
C ALA A 31 -55.70 -61.22 18.08
N LEU A 32 -56.93 -61.03 18.56
CA LEU A 32 -57.57 -59.72 18.66
C LEU A 32 -56.83 -58.79 19.64
N LEU A 33 -56.42 -59.31 20.80
CA LEU A 33 -55.63 -58.55 21.77
C LEU A 33 -54.28 -58.13 21.18
N PHE A 34 -53.62 -59.03 20.45
CA PHE A 34 -52.36 -58.74 19.75
C PHE A 34 -52.55 -57.71 18.64
N MET A 35 -53.64 -57.81 17.85
CA MET A 35 -53.96 -56.82 16.84
C MET A 35 -54.23 -55.44 17.45
N VAL A 36 -54.96 -55.36 18.57
CA VAL A 36 -55.22 -54.10 19.28
C VAL A 36 -53.94 -53.52 19.88
N LEU A 37 -53.10 -54.35 20.50
CA LEU A 37 -51.81 -53.93 21.04
C LEU A 37 -50.85 -53.48 19.94
N ALA A 38 -50.74 -54.21 18.84
CA ALA A 38 -49.91 -53.86 17.70
C ALA A 38 -50.39 -52.57 17.01
N SER A 39 -51.71 -52.38 16.90
CA SER A 39 -52.31 -51.14 16.39
C SER A 39 -52.03 -49.97 17.32
N GLY A 40 -52.18 -50.17 18.64
CA GLY A 40 -51.86 -49.17 19.66
C GLY A 40 -50.39 -48.76 19.66
N LEU A 41 -49.46 -49.72 19.61
CA LEU A 41 -48.02 -49.44 19.50
C LEU A 41 -47.67 -48.71 18.20
N SER A 42 -48.28 -49.11 17.07
CA SER A 42 -48.02 -48.48 15.77
C SER A 42 -48.48 -47.01 15.75
N LEU A 43 -49.63 -46.71 16.36
CA LEU A 43 -50.12 -45.33 16.51
C LEU A 43 -49.18 -44.49 17.38
N VAL A 44 -48.73 -45.02 18.52
CA VAL A 44 -47.81 -44.31 19.42
C VAL A 44 -46.47 -44.04 18.74
N LEU A 45 -45.91 -45.03 18.01
CA LEU A 45 -44.68 -44.87 17.25
C LEU A 45 -44.82 -43.84 16.12
N LEU A 46 -45.93 -43.86 15.38
CA LEU A 46 -46.19 -42.88 14.33
C LEU A 46 -46.32 -41.46 14.91
N SER A 47 -47.03 -41.30 16.03
CA SER A 47 -47.13 -40.02 16.73
C SER A 47 -45.77 -39.52 17.22
N ALA A 48 -44.92 -40.40 17.75
CA ALA A 48 -43.57 -40.05 18.18
C ALA A 48 -42.66 -39.64 17.00
N ILE A 49 -42.72 -40.37 15.88
CA ILE A 49 -41.94 -40.06 14.67
C ILE A 49 -42.37 -38.71 14.08
N LEU A 50 -43.68 -38.47 13.96
CA LEU A 50 -44.20 -37.19 13.46
C LEU A 50 -43.81 -36.03 14.39
N ALA A 51 -43.90 -36.22 15.71
CA ALA A 51 -43.49 -35.23 16.69
C ALA A 51 -42.00 -34.87 16.63
N GLN A 52 -41.12 -35.81 16.23
CA GLN A 52 -39.66 -35.58 16.14
C GLN A 52 -39.18 -35.15 14.75
N SER A 53 -39.88 -35.54 13.68
CA SER A 53 -39.49 -35.25 12.30
C SER A 53 -39.37 -33.74 11.99
N VAL A 54 -40.31 -32.93 12.47
CA VAL A 54 -40.34 -31.49 12.21
C VAL A 54 -39.24 -30.75 12.99
N PRO A 55 -39.06 -30.97 14.31
CA PRO A 55 -37.92 -30.43 15.04
C PRO A 55 -36.56 -30.84 14.46
N ALA A 56 -36.40 -32.11 14.07
CA ALA A 56 -35.16 -32.60 13.48
C ALA A 56 -34.85 -31.92 12.12
N ALA A 57 -35.85 -31.82 11.24
CA ALA A 57 -35.70 -31.13 9.96
C ALA A 57 -35.37 -29.63 10.15
N ASN A 58 -36.00 -28.96 11.12
CA ASN A 58 -35.69 -27.57 11.45
C ASN A 58 -34.27 -27.39 12.02
N ALA A 59 -33.83 -28.31 12.90
CA ALA A 59 -32.48 -28.27 13.46
C ALA A 59 -31.41 -28.49 12.38
N GLN A 60 -31.62 -29.46 11.48
CA GLN A 60 -30.74 -29.70 10.35
C GLN A 60 -30.66 -28.48 9.42
N ARG A 61 -31.81 -27.88 9.07
CA ARG A 61 -31.86 -26.67 8.24
C ARG A 61 -31.15 -25.49 8.90
N ASN A 62 -31.38 -25.23 10.19
CA ASN A 62 -30.70 -24.15 10.92
C ASN A 62 -29.18 -24.35 10.90
N THR A 63 -28.73 -25.60 11.03
CA THR A 63 -27.32 -25.96 10.97
C THR A 63 -26.73 -25.73 9.57
N ARG A 64 -27.46 -26.11 8.51
CA ARG A 64 -27.00 -25.89 7.11
C ARG A 64 -26.96 -24.42 6.73
N THR A 65 -27.97 -23.64 7.13
CA THR A 65 -28.02 -22.21 6.80
C THR A 65 -26.92 -21.44 7.53
N ILE A 66 -26.59 -21.77 8.78
CA ILE A 66 -25.46 -21.12 9.46
C ILE A 66 -24.11 -21.52 8.84
N TYR A 67 -23.90 -22.78 8.47
CA TYR A 67 -22.68 -23.20 7.75
C TYR A 67 -22.56 -22.53 6.38
N SER A 68 -23.67 -22.39 5.66
CA SER A 68 -23.69 -21.67 4.38
C SER A 68 -23.34 -20.20 4.56
N ALA A 69 -23.88 -19.57 5.60
CA ALA A 69 -23.56 -18.19 5.93
C ALA A 69 -22.07 -18.03 6.29
N GLN A 70 -21.50 -18.95 7.08
CA GLN A 70 -20.06 -18.99 7.39
C GLN A 70 -19.18 -19.22 6.16
N ALA A 71 -19.59 -20.09 5.24
CA ALA A 71 -18.90 -20.30 3.96
C ALA A 71 -18.84 -19.00 3.15
N GLY A 72 -19.95 -18.24 3.11
CA GLY A 72 -19.97 -16.93 2.47
C GLY A 72 -19.02 -15.91 3.12
N LEU A 73 -18.88 -15.91 4.46
CA LEU A 73 -17.89 -15.06 5.12
C LEU A 73 -16.46 -15.41 4.70
N GLN A 74 -16.14 -16.70 4.61
CA GLN A 74 -14.83 -17.19 4.19
C GLN A 74 -14.53 -16.86 2.73
N ASP A 75 -15.51 -17.06 1.84
CA ASP A 75 -15.39 -16.72 0.42
C ASP A 75 -15.13 -15.23 0.21
N ALA A 76 -15.93 -14.37 0.87
CA ALA A 76 -15.73 -12.93 0.81
C ALA A 76 -14.36 -12.50 1.33
N LEU A 77 -13.90 -13.08 2.43
CA LEU A 77 -12.57 -12.81 2.97
C LEU A 77 -11.46 -13.24 2.01
N ASN A 78 -11.62 -14.37 1.32
CA ASN A 78 -10.66 -14.84 0.32
C ASN A 78 -10.58 -13.87 -0.87
N VAL A 79 -11.73 -13.44 -1.42
CA VAL A 79 -11.76 -12.47 -2.51
C VAL A 79 -11.12 -11.14 -2.09
N ILE A 80 -11.48 -10.62 -0.91
CA ILE A 80 -10.91 -9.37 -0.39
C ILE A 80 -9.39 -9.47 -0.21
N ARG A 81 -8.88 -10.64 0.19
CA ARG A 81 -7.43 -10.86 0.36
C ARG A 81 -6.68 -11.09 -0.94
N SER A 82 -7.36 -11.51 -2.00
CA SER A 82 -6.75 -11.77 -3.32
C SER A 82 -6.75 -10.57 -4.27
N VAL A 83 -7.43 -9.46 -3.93
CA VAL A 83 -7.48 -8.29 -4.82
C VAL A 83 -6.22 -7.45 -4.67
N ASP A 84 -5.29 -7.64 -5.59
CA ASP A 84 -4.03 -6.92 -5.62
C ASP A 84 -3.76 -6.23 -6.96
N LYS A 85 -2.76 -5.35 -6.91
CA LYS A 85 -2.16 -4.63 -8.02
C LYS A 85 -0.69 -4.39 -7.69
N THR A 86 0.19 -4.78 -8.61
CA THR A 86 1.61 -4.47 -8.52
C THR A 86 1.88 -3.03 -8.99
N TYR A 87 2.66 -2.28 -8.21
CA TYR A 87 3.18 -0.98 -8.59
C TYR A 87 4.55 -0.79 -7.94
N ALA A 88 5.50 -0.13 -8.60
CA ALA A 88 6.80 0.16 -7.99
C ALA A 88 7.55 -1.08 -7.43
N GLY A 89 7.37 -2.27 -8.00
CA GLY A 89 8.02 -3.51 -7.54
C GLY A 89 7.42 -4.13 -6.27
N GLU A 90 6.24 -3.67 -5.86
CA GLU A 90 5.55 -4.14 -4.65
C GLU A 90 4.07 -4.41 -4.98
N SER A 91 3.51 -5.47 -4.39
CA SER A 91 2.08 -5.76 -4.49
C SER A 91 1.28 -4.99 -3.44
N TYR A 92 0.25 -4.27 -3.89
CA TYR A 92 -0.67 -3.50 -3.06
C TYR A 92 -2.12 -3.97 -3.26
N GLY A 93 -2.99 -3.75 -2.28
CA GLY A 93 -4.42 -4.02 -2.45
C GLY A 93 -5.06 -3.12 -3.50
N ASP A 94 -5.81 -3.69 -4.45
CA ASP A 94 -6.53 -2.92 -5.46
C ASP A 94 -7.96 -2.59 -5.00
N ARG A 95 -8.13 -1.36 -4.51
CA ARG A 95 -9.43 -0.86 -4.04
C ARG A 95 -10.54 -0.91 -5.10
N THR A 96 -10.17 -0.90 -6.39
CA THR A 96 -11.13 -0.85 -7.50
C THR A 96 -11.70 -2.22 -7.85
N ARG A 97 -11.13 -3.28 -7.28
CA ARG A 97 -11.54 -4.67 -7.48
C ARG A 97 -12.20 -5.28 -6.25
N LEU A 98 -12.35 -4.50 -5.17
CA LEU A 98 -13.02 -4.93 -3.94
C LEU A 98 -14.50 -5.30 -4.19
N PRO A 99 -14.98 -6.46 -3.75
CA PRO A 99 -16.35 -6.89 -4.00
C PRO A 99 -17.36 -6.13 -3.11
N CYS A 100 -18.50 -5.72 -3.67
CA CYS A 100 -19.61 -5.18 -2.88
C CYS A 100 -20.61 -6.26 -2.47
N THR A 101 -20.80 -7.26 -3.33
CA THR A 101 -21.70 -8.39 -3.10
C THR A 101 -21.10 -9.65 -3.71
N LEU A 102 -21.34 -10.80 -3.07
CA LEU A 102 -20.96 -12.11 -3.57
C LEU A 102 -22.13 -13.07 -3.38
N THR A 103 -22.23 -14.08 -4.24
CA THR A 103 -23.20 -15.16 -4.12
C THR A 103 -22.54 -16.46 -4.53
N GLY A 104 -22.85 -17.55 -3.85
CA GLY A 104 -22.31 -18.86 -4.20
C GLY A 104 -23.13 -19.99 -3.61
N ASN A 105 -22.77 -21.20 -3.99
CA ASN A 105 -23.34 -22.44 -3.47
C ASN A 105 -22.30 -23.14 -2.58
N VAL A 106 -22.76 -23.83 -1.54
CA VAL A 106 -21.88 -24.64 -0.70
C VAL A 106 -21.53 -25.92 -1.46
N ALA A 107 -20.24 -26.15 -1.68
CA ALA A 107 -19.76 -27.32 -2.42
C ALA A 107 -20.17 -28.62 -1.72
N GLY A 108 -20.68 -29.57 -2.50
CA GLY A 108 -21.04 -30.90 -2.00
C GLY A 108 -22.37 -31.00 -1.25
N ASP A 109 -23.19 -29.94 -1.20
CA ASP A 109 -24.53 -30.00 -0.62
C ASP A 109 -25.60 -30.38 -1.67
N PRO A 110 -26.19 -31.59 -1.59
CA PRO A 110 -27.25 -32.02 -2.50
C PRO A 110 -28.56 -31.25 -2.31
N SER A 111 -28.77 -30.51 -1.20
CA SER A 111 -29.99 -29.71 -0.99
C SER A 111 -29.96 -28.31 -1.63
N GLY A 112 -28.83 -27.93 -2.26
CA GLY A 112 -28.69 -26.64 -2.94
C GLY A 112 -28.53 -25.46 -1.99
N ALA A 113 -27.90 -25.68 -0.83
CA ALA A 113 -27.60 -24.60 0.10
C ALA A 113 -26.67 -23.56 -0.54
N SER A 114 -26.98 -22.30 -0.31
CA SER A 114 -26.35 -21.15 -0.96
C SER A 114 -26.11 -20.03 0.04
N TYR A 115 -25.30 -19.07 -0.35
CA TYR A 115 -25.04 -17.87 0.45
C TYR A 115 -25.10 -16.63 -0.41
N ARG A 116 -25.47 -15.52 0.22
CA ARG A 116 -25.39 -14.18 -0.34
C ARG A 116 -24.65 -13.29 0.66
N VAL A 117 -23.56 -12.69 0.21
CA VAL A 117 -22.74 -11.77 0.99
C VAL A 117 -22.97 -10.34 0.52
N ALA A 118 -23.09 -9.43 1.46
CA ALA A 118 -22.95 -8.00 1.26
C ALA A 118 -21.70 -7.52 2.02
N VAL A 119 -20.89 -6.68 1.38
CA VAL A 119 -19.69 -6.10 1.98
C VAL A 119 -19.83 -4.59 2.04
N SER A 120 -19.78 -4.03 3.25
CA SER A 120 -19.80 -2.60 3.48
C SER A 120 -18.42 -2.13 3.93
N TYR A 121 -17.88 -1.10 3.29
CA TYR A 121 -16.52 -0.61 3.56
C TYR A 121 -16.55 0.65 4.42
N TYR A 122 -15.56 0.83 5.29
CA TYR A 122 -15.50 1.94 6.24
C TYR A 122 -14.11 2.55 6.35
N ASN A 123 -14.07 3.86 6.63
CA ASN A 123 -12.83 4.58 6.96
C ASN A 123 -12.51 4.58 8.47
N GLY A 124 -13.40 4.05 9.30
CA GLY A 124 -13.23 3.86 10.74
C GLY A 124 -13.82 2.52 11.17
N ASP A 125 -13.67 2.17 12.45
CA ASP A 125 -14.20 0.92 12.99
C ASP A 125 -15.73 0.90 12.89
N PRO A 126 -16.36 -0.07 12.19
CA PRO A 126 -17.81 -0.11 12.01
C PRO A 126 -18.58 -0.42 13.31
N THR A 127 -17.91 -0.85 14.37
CA THR A 127 -18.54 -0.99 15.70
C THR A 127 -18.88 0.36 16.33
N VAL A 128 -18.29 1.46 15.81
CA VAL A 128 -18.58 2.83 16.24
C VAL A 128 -19.68 3.42 15.35
N PRO A 129 -20.83 3.85 15.91
CA PRO A 129 -21.98 4.32 15.11
C PRO A 129 -21.68 5.51 14.18
N THR A 130 -20.66 6.31 14.49
CA THR A 130 -20.26 7.48 13.71
C THR A 130 -19.29 7.14 12.57
N SER A 131 -18.97 5.87 12.34
CA SER A 131 -18.03 5.46 11.31
C SER A 131 -18.62 5.69 9.91
N ALA A 132 -17.92 6.46 9.09
CA ALA A 132 -18.36 6.78 7.74
C ALA A 132 -18.24 5.55 6.81
N VAL A 133 -19.40 5.14 6.26
CA VAL A 133 -19.49 4.14 5.19
C VAL A 133 -18.90 4.73 3.90
N LEU A 134 -18.08 3.95 3.22
CA LEU A 134 -17.52 4.27 1.91
C LEU A 134 -18.43 3.69 0.82
N PRO A 135 -18.78 4.47 -0.22
CA PRO A 135 -19.53 3.95 -1.36
C PRO A 135 -18.79 2.78 -2.03
N CYS A 136 -19.52 1.70 -2.30
CA CYS A 136 -19.05 0.56 -3.05
C CYS A 136 -19.86 0.43 -4.34
N THR A 137 -19.18 0.38 -5.49
CA THR A 137 -19.79 0.23 -6.82
C THR A 137 -19.19 -0.99 -7.53
N SER A 138 -19.60 -1.27 -8.78
CA SER A 138 -18.98 -2.32 -9.60
C SER A 138 -17.47 -2.13 -9.80
N SER A 139 -16.95 -0.92 -9.55
CA SER A 139 -15.52 -0.59 -9.56
C SER A 139 -14.92 -0.50 -8.16
N GLY A 140 -15.44 -1.25 -7.18
CA GLY A 140 -14.97 -1.27 -5.80
C GLY A 140 -15.22 0.05 -5.05
N THR A 141 -14.20 0.55 -4.34
CA THR A 141 -14.33 1.72 -3.46
C THR A 141 -13.55 2.95 -3.95
N SER A 142 -14.11 4.14 -3.72
CA SER A 142 -13.50 5.42 -4.14
C SER A 142 -12.37 5.91 -3.23
N LYS A 143 -12.22 5.31 -2.04
CA LYS A 143 -11.19 5.60 -1.03
C LYS A 143 -10.69 4.29 -0.46
N THR A 144 -9.42 4.23 -0.08
CA THR A 144 -8.85 3.03 0.55
C THR A 144 -9.57 2.77 1.88
N PRO A 145 -10.27 1.62 2.04
CA PRO A 145 -10.98 1.31 3.27
C PRO A 145 -10.01 0.90 4.38
N ARG A 146 -10.40 1.17 5.63
CA ARG A 146 -9.70 0.66 6.83
C ARG A 146 -10.36 -0.59 7.38
N TYR A 147 -11.67 -0.70 7.19
CA TYR A 147 -12.47 -1.83 7.63
C TYR A 147 -13.48 -2.26 6.56
N ALA A 148 -13.89 -3.52 6.60
CA ALA A 148 -15.04 -4.06 5.89
C ALA A 148 -15.94 -4.79 6.90
N LEU A 149 -17.23 -4.48 6.90
CA LEU A 149 -18.26 -5.30 7.53
C LEU A 149 -18.77 -6.27 6.47
N ILE A 150 -18.55 -7.56 6.70
CA ILE A 150 -18.98 -8.65 5.83
C ILE A 150 -20.22 -9.25 6.45
N THR A 151 -21.35 -9.18 5.76
CA THR A 151 -22.62 -9.76 6.20
C THR A 151 -23.04 -10.83 5.22
N SER A 152 -23.13 -12.08 5.69
CA SER A 152 -23.44 -13.25 4.87
C SER A 152 -24.74 -13.87 5.33
N THR A 153 -25.68 -14.01 4.40
CA THR A 153 -26.95 -14.71 4.61
C THR A 153 -26.89 -16.07 3.93
N GLY A 154 -26.91 -17.14 4.73
CA GLY A 154 -27.04 -18.51 4.24
C GLY A 154 -28.50 -18.86 3.99
N GLN A 155 -28.76 -19.53 2.87
CA GLN A 155 -30.09 -19.92 2.41
C GLN A 155 -30.11 -21.43 2.12
N ASP A 156 -31.22 -22.07 2.47
CA ASP A 156 -31.49 -23.47 2.11
C ASP A 156 -32.90 -23.60 1.53
N THR A 157 -33.15 -24.71 0.84
CA THR A 157 -34.46 -25.03 0.25
C THR A 157 -35.55 -25.10 1.32
N ALA A 158 -36.80 -24.83 0.92
CA ALA A 158 -37.93 -24.87 1.84
C ALA A 158 -38.21 -26.33 2.28
N ILE A 159 -38.51 -26.54 3.56
CA ILE A 159 -38.93 -27.85 4.06
C ILE A 159 -40.38 -28.07 3.65
N ALA A 160 -40.60 -28.98 2.70
CA ALA A 160 -41.91 -29.28 2.11
C ALA A 160 -43.02 -29.59 3.14
N VAL A 161 -42.66 -30.15 4.30
CA VAL A 161 -43.58 -30.57 5.36
C VAL A 161 -44.19 -29.39 6.14
N SER A 162 -43.62 -28.18 6.04
CA SER A 162 -43.98 -27.07 6.94
C SER A 162 -44.66 -25.87 6.27
N GLY A 163 -44.70 -25.80 4.94
CA GLY A 163 -45.17 -24.60 4.21
C GLY A 163 -44.41 -23.31 4.55
N ARG A 164 -43.32 -23.39 5.32
CA ARG A 164 -42.55 -22.23 5.77
C ARG A 164 -41.60 -21.76 4.67
N PRO A 165 -41.39 -20.43 4.51
CA PRO A 165 -40.47 -19.87 3.52
C PRO A 165 -39.03 -20.37 3.71
N LYS A 166 -38.15 -20.11 2.73
CA LYS A 166 -36.71 -20.42 2.82
C LYS A 166 -36.13 -19.99 4.16
N GLY A 167 -35.29 -20.84 4.74
CA GLY A 167 -34.60 -20.49 5.98
C GLY A 167 -33.42 -19.60 5.68
N SER A 168 -33.36 -18.44 6.32
CA SER A 168 -32.19 -17.58 6.28
C SER A 168 -31.59 -17.44 7.67
N ARG A 169 -30.28 -17.61 7.75
CA ARG A 169 -29.47 -17.18 8.90
C ARG A 169 -28.44 -16.20 8.40
N THR A 170 -28.29 -15.09 9.10
CA THR A 170 -27.34 -14.04 8.73
C THR A 170 -26.26 -13.97 9.79
N VAL A 171 -25.02 -14.05 9.36
CA VAL A 171 -23.84 -13.85 10.20
C VAL A 171 -23.04 -12.68 9.64
N SER A 172 -22.51 -11.86 10.53
CA SER A 172 -21.64 -10.76 10.16
C SER A 172 -20.30 -10.85 10.87
N GLY A 173 -19.27 -10.25 10.26
CA GLY A 173 -17.92 -10.17 10.80
C GLY A 173 -17.20 -8.93 10.28
N THR A 174 -16.34 -8.36 11.11
CA THR A 174 -15.55 -7.17 10.77
C THR A 174 -14.13 -7.57 10.38
N TYR A 175 -13.71 -7.14 9.20
CA TYR A 175 -12.35 -7.26 8.69
C TYR A 175 -11.64 -5.91 8.74
N GLN A 176 -10.52 -5.85 9.44
CA GLN A 176 -9.57 -4.75 9.41
C GLN A 176 -8.52 -5.04 8.34
N PHE A 177 -8.33 -4.09 7.42
CA PHE A 177 -7.33 -4.22 6.37
C PHE A 177 -5.91 -4.09 6.93
N ARG A 178 -4.99 -4.87 6.34
CA ARG A 178 -3.56 -4.58 6.51
C ARG A 178 -3.26 -3.29 5.74
N LEU A 179 -2.96 -2.21 6.45
CA LEU A 179 -2.66 -0.92 5.85
C LEU A 179 -1.23 -0.55 6.13
N LYS A 180 -0.58 -0.01 5.11
CA LYS A 180 0.75 0.59 5.25
C LYS A 180 0.64 2.04 4.83
N ASN A 181 1.11 2.97 5.66
CA ASN A 181 1.24 4.37 5.24
C ASN A 181 2.54 4.59 4.43
N LEU A 182 3.02 3.54 3.76
CA LEU A 182 4.25 3.59 2.99
C LEU A 182 4.12 4.65 1.92
N ASN A 183 5.13 5.48 1.86
CA ASN A 183 5.37 6.34 0.73
C ASN A 183 5.69 5.48 -0.48
N ILE A 184 4.73 5.35 -1.39
CA ILE A 184 4.92 4.60 -2.63
C ILE A 184 5.76 5.47 -3.57
N PRO A 185 7.01 5.07 -3.90
CA PRO A 185 7.84 5.83 -4.82
C PRO A 185 7.26 5.76 -6.24
N GLY A 186 7.42 6.85 -6.98
CA GLY A 186 6.85 7.05 -8.32
C GLY A 186 6.34 8.48 -8.50
N GLY A 187 7.23 9.37 -8.92
CA GLY A 187 6.92 10.79 -9.10
C GLY A 187 7.51 11.36 -10.38
N LYS A 188 7.10 12.58 -10.73
CA LYS A 188 7.60 13.23 -11.94
C LYS A 188 8.92 13.93 -11.64
N ILE A 189 9.82 13.91 -12.60
CA ILE A 189 11.04 14.73 -12.58
C ILE A 189 10.81 15.89 -13.54
N PHE A 190 10.69 17.09 -12.98
CA PHE A 190 10.53 18.30 -13.78
C PHE A 190 11.88 18.81 -14.25
N ALA A 191 11.92 19.31 -15.48
CA ALA A 191 13.01 20.09 -16.04
C ALA A 191 12.54 21.53 -16.19
N THR A 192 13.33 22.47 -15.66
CA THR A 192 13.10 23.90 -15.84
C THR A 192 14.28 24.50 -16.60
N LEU A 193 13.96 25.23 -17.66
CA LEU A 193 14.91 26.03 -18.41
C LEU A 193 15.26 27.31 -17.65
N MET A 194 16.55 27.51 -17.41
CA MET A 194 17.09 28.78 -16.91
C MET A 194 17.60 29.59 -18.11
N LEU A 195 16.70 30.16 -18.93
CA LEU A 195 17.13 31.02 -20.03
C LEU A 195 17.56 32.40 -19.50
N ASN A 196 18.85 32.74 -19.67
CA ASN A 196 19.39 34.06 -19.31
C ASN A 196 18.75 35.21 -20.12
N ASN A 197 18.31 34.94 -21.36
CA ASN A 197 17.71 35.94 -22.27
C ASN A 197 16.22 35.72 -22.59
N GLY A 198 15.58 34.68 -22.04
CA GLY A 198 14.16 34.40 -22.29
C GLY A 198 13.26 35.37 -21.52
N THR A 199 12.13 35.76 -22.12
CA THR A 199 11.11 36.57 -21.43
C THR A 199 10.61 35.83 -20.18
N ALA A 200 10.13 36.55 -19.16
CA ALA A 200 9.61 35.93 -17.95
C ALA A 200 8.46 34.95 -18.21
N ALA A 201 7.82 34.97 -19.39
CA ALA A 201 6.76 34.07 -19.83
C ALA A 201 7.27 32.70 -20.30
N GLU A 202 8.43 32.64 -20.96
CA GLU A 202 9.04 31.39 -21.45
C GLU A 202 9.68 30.56 -20.33
N ARG A 203 9.97 31.20 -19.18
CA ARG A 203 10.48 30.55 -17.96
C ARG A 203 9.40 29.77 -17.16
N ARG A 204 8.14 29.70 -17.63
CA ARG A 204 6.99 29.32 -16.78
C ARG A 204 6.48 27.89 -16.92
N THR A 205 6.76 27.18 -18.01
CA THR A 205 6.19 25.82 -18.20
C THR A 205 7.18 24.74 -17.78
N PRO A 206 6.94 24.03 -16.66
CA PRO A 206 7.79 22.90 -16.30
C PRO A 206 7.55 21.78 -17.32
N PHE A 207 8.62 21.27 -17.90
CA PHE A 207 8.58 20.04 -18.67
C PHE A 207 8.84 18.88 -17.73
N CYS A 208 8.37 17.68 -18.06
CA CYS A 208 8.64 16.47 -17.28
C CYS A 208 9.33 15.43 -18.15
N TRP A 209 10.15 14.62 -17.50
CA TRP A 209 10.75 13.45 -18.10
C TRP A 209 9.68 12.45 -18.50
N THR A 210 9.69 12.08 -19.78
CA THR A 210 8.77 11.11 -20.37
C THR A 210 9.58 10.03 -21.06
N ALA A 211 9.42 8.79 -20.63
CA ALA A 211 9.98 7.62 -21.29
C ALA A 211 9.40 7.49 -22.71
N TRP A 212 10.25 7.14 -23.67
CA TRP A 212 9.93 7.15 -25.09
C TRP A 212 10.57 5.97 -25.80
N SER A 213 9.96 5.52 -26.90
CA SER A 213 10.47 4.45 -27.76
C SER A 213 10.86 4.96 -29.15
N THR A 214 12.09 4.69 -29.60
CA THR A 214 12.48 4.91 -31.00
C THR A 214 11.89 3.89 -31.96
N ALA A 215 11.48 2.72 -31.47
CA ALA A 215 10.81 1.70 -32.29
C ALA A 215 9.38 2.12 -32.65
N HIS A 216 8.77 2.97 -31.81
CA HIS A 216 7.41 3.49 -32.00
C HIS A 216 7.36 5.03 -31.96
N PRO A 217 8.06 5.73 -32.87
CA PRO A 217 8.25 7.18 -32.79
C PRO A 217 6.98 8.00 -33.10
N SER A 218 5.90 7.38 -33.55
CA SER A 218 4.59 8.03 -33.74
C SER A 218 3.63 7.77 -32.58
N GLN A 219 3.94 6.84 -31.67
CA GLN A 219 3.05 6.49 -30.57
C GLN A 219 3.33 7.35 -29.35
N LYS A 220 2.28 8.00 -28.85
CA LYS A 220 2.34 8.79 -27.61
C LYS A 220 2.54 7.89 -26.37
N THR A 221 2.02 6.66 -26.42
CA THR A 221 2.04 5.65 -25.35
C THR A 221 2.56 4.31 -25.92
N PRO A 222 3.87 4.20 -26.20
CA PRO A 222 4.46 2.96 -26.73
C PRO A 222 4.46 1.84 -25.68
N PRO A 223 4.54 0.55 -26.05
CA PRO A 223 4.69 -0.53 -25.07
C PRO A 223 5.82 -0.25 -24.07
N LEU A 224 5.58 -0.42 -22.77
CA LEU A 224 6.52 -0.04 -21.69
C LEU A 224 7.86 -0.79 -21.77
N ASP A 225 7.87 -1.98 -22.34
CA ASP A 225 9.05 -2.80 -22.61
C ASP A 225 9.87 -2.29 -23.81
N SER A 226 9.28 -1.47 -24.69
CA SER A 226 9.94 -0.91 -25.86
C SER A 226 10.62 0.46 -25.62
N VAL A 227 10.43 1.05 -24.43
CA VAL A 227 10.99 2.38 -24.11
C VAL A 227 12.50 2.29 -23.92
N ASN A 228 13.21 3.23 -24.55
CA ASN A 228 14.68 3.23 -24.60
C ASN A 228 15.31 4.63 -24.50
N LYS A 229 14.51 5.70 -24.42
CA LYS A 229 14.98 7.09 -24.31
C LYS A 229 14.10 7.90 -23.36
N VAL A 230 14.59 9.08 -22.96
CA VAL A 230 13.81 10.10 -22.23
C VAL A 230 13.66 11.36 -23.05
N LYS A 231 12.42 11.86 -23.15
CA LYS A 231 12.03 13.13 -23.77
C LYS A 231 11.43 14.09 -22.75
N PHE A 232 11.36 15.36 -23.12
CA PHE A 232 10.65 16.39 -22.35
C PHE A 232 9.24 16.56 -22.88
N SER A 233 8.25 16.48 -21.99
CA SER A 233 6.85 16.74 -22.32
C SER A 233 6.35 17.95 -21.53
N GLN A 234 5.52 18.80 -22.16
CA GLN A 234 4.76 19.84 -21.46
C GLN A 234 3.50 19.28 -20.79
N THR A 235 3.05 18.10 -21.24
CA THR A 235 1.87 17.43 -20.73
C THR A 235 2.29 16.53 -19.57
N CYS A 236 2.33 17.08 -18.36
CA CYS A 236 2.88 16.39 -17.20
C CYS A 236 1.85 15.76 -16.27
N ASN A 237 0.55 15.84 -16.56
CA ASN A 237 -0.48 15.43 -15.60
C ASN A 237 -1.69 14.77 -16.26
N THR A 238 -1.52 14.04 -17.38
CA THR A 238 -2.64 13.26 -17.93
C THR A 238 -2.54 11.80 -17.49
N PRO A 239 -3.66 11.16 -17.13
CA PRO A 239 -3.67 9.75 -16.71
C PRO A 239 -3.00 8.81 -17.72
N GLU A 240 -3.13 9.08 -19.01
CA GLU A 240 -2.52 8.23 -20.05
C GLU A 240 -0.98 8.27 -20.04
N MET A 241 -0.39 9.38 -19.59
CA MET A 241 1.06 9.59 -19.60
C MET A 241 1.74 9.19 -18.29
N GLU A 242 0.99 9.00 -17.20
CA GLU A 242 1.55 8.63 -15.90
C GLU A 242 2.49 7.41 -15.95
N PRO A 243 2.18 6.35 -16.73
CA PRO A 243 3.09 5.21 -16.82
C PRO A 243 4.49 5.51 -17.34
N TYR A 244 4.62 6.56 -18.14
CA TYR A 244 5.86 6.96 -18.81
C TYR A 244 6.56 8.12 -18.09
N GLN A 245 5.92 8.74 -17.11
CA GLN A 245 6.39 9.97 -16.45
C GLN A 245 6.68 9.81 -14.96
N ASN A 246 6.32 8.67 -14.36
CA ASN A 246 6.61 8.39 -12.96
C ASN A 246 7.94 7.65 -12.84
N TRP A 247 8.87 8.26 -12.13
CA TRP A 247 10.21 7.78 -11.87
C TRP A 247 10.40 7.48 -10.38
N ILE A 248 11.21 6.48 -10.09
CA ILE A 248 11.63 6.08 -8.76
C ILE A 248 13.11 6.39 -8.61
N TYR A 249 13.48 7.01 -7.50
CA TYR A 249 14.85 7.16 -7.06
C TYR A 249 15.02 6.49 -5.70
N GLY A 250 15.54 5.25 -5.75
CA GLY A 250 15.67 4.35 -4.60
C GLY A 250 17.02 4.46 -3.89
N ALA A 251 17.17 3.70 -2.80
CA ALA A 251 18.40 3.60 -2.03
C ALA A 251 19.58 2.97 -2.79
N ASP A 252 19.30 2.33 -3.94
CA ASP A 252 20.27 1.82 -4.90
C ASP A 252 20.80 2.90 -5.85
N HIS A 253 20.36 4.15 -5.70
CA HIS A 253 20.74 5.29 -6.54
C HIS A 253 20.41 5.14 -8.03
N GLN A 254 19.55 4.20 -8.39
CA GLN A 254 19.08 4.05 -9.75
C GLN A 254 17.83 4.91 -9.99
N LEU A 255 17.72 5.48 -11.20
CA LEU A 255 16.53 6.18 -11.67
C LEU A 255 15.68 5.22 -12.50
N LYS A 256 14.60 4.71 -11.92
CA LYS A 256 13.78 3.63 -12.52
C LYS A 256 12.45 4.16 -13.04
N LEU A 257 11.96 3.61 -14.15
CA LEU A 257 10.60 3.87 -14.60
C LEU A 257 9.62 3.07 -13.74
N ALA A 258 8.78 3.77 -12.96
CA ALA A 258 7.99 3.17 -11.88
C ALA A 258 7.12 1.98 -12.32
N GLN A 259 6.46 2.10 -13.48
CA GLN A 259 5.56 1.04 -13.97
C GLN A 259 6.26 -0.19 -14.53
N THR A 260 7.59 -0.16 -14.69
CA THR A 260 8.35 -1.32 -15.17
C THR A 260 8.91 -2.17 -14.04
N THR A 261 8.75 -1.71 -12.79
CA THR A 261 9.25 -2.41 -11.61
C THR A 261 8.17 -3.35 -11.07
N HIS A 262 8.52 -4.63 -10.91
CA HIS A 262 7.62 -5.70 -10.46
C HIS A 262 8.39 -6.67 -9.55
N ASP A 263 7.69 -7.49 -8.77
CA ASP A 263 8.32 -8.50 -7.92
C ASP A 263 9.26 -9.40 -8.75
N GLY A 264 10.53 -9.47 -8.36
CA GLY A 264 11.56 -10.23 -9.09
C GLY A 264 12.10 -9.56 -10.36
N GLN A 265 11.62 -8.37 -10.74
CA GLN A 265 12.17 -7.59 -11.84
C GLN A 265 12.53 -6.16 -11.39
N PRO A 266 13.82 -5.78 -11.41
CA PRO A 266 14.25 -4.46 -10.94
C PRO A 266 13.77 -3.30 -11.84
N GLY A 267 13.17 -3.61 -13.00
CA GLY A 267 12.55 -2.71 -13.95
C GLY A 267 13.52 -2.15 -14.99
N ARG A 268 13.19 -0.97 -15.54
CA ARG A 268 14.01 -0.26 -16.50
C ARG A 268 14.61 1.00 -15.89
N CYS A 269 15.92 1.16 -16.04
CA CYS A 269 16.74 2.19 -15.43
C CYS A 269 17.26 3.18 -16.46
N LEU A 270 17.44 4.42 -16.04
CA LEU A 270 18.19 5.42 -16.79
C LEU A 270 19.67 5.05 -16.80
N VAL A 271 20.24 4.95 -17.99
CA VAL A 271 21.62 4.54 -18.22
C VAL A 271 22.43 5.71 -18.80
N GLY A 272 23.63 5.90 -18.26
CA GLY A 272 24.63 6.79 -18.79
C GLY A 272 25.17 6.34 -20.16
N PRO A 273 26.04 7.13 -20.80
CA PRO A 273 26.51 6.85 -22.14
C PRO A 273 27.40 5.61 -22.20
N ASP A 274 27.49 4.99 -23.38
CA ASP A 274 28.55 4.00 -23.63
C ASP A 274 29.91 4.70 -23.48
N PRO A 275 30.84 4.18 -22.67
CA PRO A 275 32.15 4.79 -22.47
C PRO A 275 32.97 5.03 -23.74
N THR A 276 32.62 4.41 -24.87
CA THR A 276 33.33 4.58 -26.15
C THR A 276 32.83 5.75 -27.00
N ALA A 277 31.70 6.37 -26.64
CA ALA A 277 31.03 7.34 -27.49
C ALA A 277 31.46 8.80 -27.19
N THR A 278 31.36 9.67 -28.20
CA THR A 278 31.69 11.11 -28.13
C THR A 278 30.53 11.93 -27.54
N ASP A 279 30.83 12.78 -26.55
CA ASP A 279 29.92 13.68 -25.82
C ASP A 279 29.40 14.85 -26.69
N PRO A 280 28.12 15.31 -26.58
CA PRO A 280 27.03 14.84 -25.71
C PRO A 280 26.16 13.73 -26.31
N LEU A 281 25.77 12.78 -25.46
CA LEU A 281 25.07 11.56 -25.84
C LEU A 281 23.67 11.51 -25.26
N GLU A 282 22.75 10.86 -25.96
CA GLU A 282 21.39 10.68 -25.44
C GLU A 282 21.37 9.67 -24.30
N ALA A 283 20.68 10.01 -23.21
CA ALA A 283 20.45 9.09 -22.11
C ALA A 283 19.52 7.96 -22.56
N LYS A 284 19.83 6.74 -22.14
CA LYS A 284 19.10 5.54 -22.53
C LYS A 284 18.26 5.01 -21.37
N ILE A 285 17.26 4.21 -21.71
CA ILE A 285 16.53 3.38 -20.76
C ILE A 285 16.80 1.92 -21.11
N GLU A 286 17.35 1.17 -20.17
CA GLU A 286 17.68 -0.26 -20.33
C GLU A 286 17.20 -1.05 -19.10
N PRO A 287 17.16 -2.40 -19.12
CA PRO A 287 16.92 -3.16 -17.90
C PRO A 287 17.86 -2.73 -16.77
N CYS A 288 17.32 -2.62 -15.57
CA CYS A 288 18.11 -2.30 -14.39
C CYS A 288 19.12 -3.40 -14.11
N ALA A 289 20.39 -3.02 -14.01
CA ALA A 289 21.47 -3.91 -13.64
C ALA A 289 21.35 -4.31 -12.15
N PRO A 290 21.61 -5.59 -11.82
CA PRO A 290 21.75 -6.04 -10.43
C PRO A 290 22.84 -5.27 -9.68
N ALA A 291 22.71 -5.14 -8.35
CA ALA A 291 23.63 -4.36 -7.52
C ALA A 291 25.09 -4.88 -7.54
N ASP A 292 25.28 -6.16 -7.84
CA ASP A 292 26.57 -6.85 -7.93
C ASP A 292 27.16 -6.88 -9.34
N SER A 293 26.43 -6.36 -10.35
CA SER A 293 26.88 -6.35 -11.74
C SER A 293 27.78 -5.14 -12.03
N PRO A 294 28.86 -5.30 -12.82
CA PRO A 294 29.74 -4.18 -13.19
C PRO A 294 29.01 -3.11 -14.02
N GLU A 295 27.91 -3.45 -14.69
CA GLU A 295 27.07 -2.53 -15.46
C GLU A 295 26.30 -1.55 -14.57
N VAL A 296 26.09 -1.88 -13.28
CA VAL A 296 25.32 -1.03 -12.36
C VAL A 296 25.89 0.36 -12.22
N GLY A 297 27.23 0.49 -12.30
CA GLY A 297 27.91 1.78 -12.20
C GLY A 297 27.37 2.80 -13.20
N ASN A 298 27.06 2.39 -14.43
CA ASN A 298 26.50 3.27 -15.46
C ASN A 298 25.01 3.60 -15.26
N GLN A 299 24.38 3.10 -14.19
CA GLN A 299 22.99 3.35 -13.83
C GLN A 299 22.85 4.06 -12.49
N LEU A 300 23.97 4.39 -11.82
CA LEU A 300 23.97 5.13 -10.56
C LEU A 300 23.94 6.63 -10.82
N TRP A 301 23.01 7.31 -10.18
CA TRP A 301 22.85 8.76 -10.27
C TRP A 301 22.78 9.35 -8.87
N SER A 302 23.47 10.46 -8.65
CA SER A 302 23.37 11.30 -7.46
C SER A 302 22.68 12.59 -7.83
N TRP A 303 21.63 12.95 -7.11
CA TRP A 303 21.09 14.31 -7.20
C TRP A 303 21.86 15.24 -6.28
N GLY A 304 22.27 16.40 -6.77
CA GLY A 304 23.17 17.28 -6.04
C GLY A 304 22.98 18.77 -6.31
N SER A 305 23.98 19.53 -5.90
CA SER A 305 24.03 20.99 -6.04
C SER A 305 23.86 21.46 -7.48
N GLY A 306 23.17 22.58 -7.65
CA GLY A 306 22.77 23.05 -8.98
C GLY A 306 21.61 22.27 -9.57
N GLN A 307 20.90 21.46 -8.77
CA GLN A 307 19.69 20.73 -9.20
C GLN A 307 19.98 19.76 -10.36
N LYS A 308 21.16 19.13 -10.31
CA LYS A 308 21.65 18.25 -11.36
C LYS A 308 21.75 16.81 -10.87
N TRP A 309 21.63 15.90 -11.82
CA TRP A 309 21.94 14.49 -11.63
C TRP A 309 23.34 14.24 -12.17
N SER A 310 24.19 13.63 -11.35
CA SER A 310 25.55 13.27 -11.71
C SER A 310 25.82 11.80 -11.42
N GLY A 311 26.49 11.09 -12.32
CA GLY A 311 26.77 9.66 -12.21
C GLY A 311 28.21 9.32 -12.63
N PRO A 312 28.72 8.14 -12.24
CA PRO A 312 30.07 7.73 -12.55
C PRO A 312 30.18 7.17 -13.97
N ARG A 313 31.35 7.32 -14.58
CA ARG A 313 31.78 6.48 -15.71
C ARG A 313 32.36 5.19 -15.20
N LEU A 314 31.59 4.12 -15.13
CA LEU A 314 32.16 2.80 -14.86
C LEU A 314 31.63 1.75 -15.84
N LYS A 315 32.54 1.26 -16.70
CA LYS A 315 32.54 -0.15 -17.16
C LYS A 315 33.61 -0.97 -16.41
N THR A 316 34.59 -0.34 -15.73
CA THR A 316 35.66 -1.05 -15.00
C THR A 316 36.14 -0.29 -13.75
N PRO A 317 36.35 -0.95 -12.59
CA PRO A 317 36.72 -0.31 -11.32
C PRO A 317 38.08 0.42 -11.25
N ALA A 318 38.94 0.27 -12.26
CA ALA A 318 40.36 0.64 -12.18
C ALA A 318 40.72 1.98 -12.87
N ALA A 319 39.88 2.49 -13.76
CA ALA A 319 40.07 3.80 -14.38
C ALA A 319 39.23 4.82 -13.60
N GLY A 320 39.86 5.89 -13.11
CA GLY A 320 39.20 6.90 -12.27
C GLY A 320 37.82 7.33 -12.78
N VAL A 321 36.95 7.72 -11.85
CA VAL A 321 35.55 8.03 -12.13
C VAL A 321 35.44 9.37 -12.86
N ASP A 322 35.21 9.36 -14.17
CA ASP A 322 34.73 10.56 -14.87
C ASP A 322 33.31 10.88 -14.38
N ASN A 323 33.07 12.15 -14.06
CA ASN A 323 31.76 12.62 -13.61
C ASN A 323 30.91 13.00 -14.82
N TYR A 324 29.79 12.31 -15.00
CA TYR A 324 28.81 12.64 -16.04
C TYR A 324 27.62 13.35 -15.43
N CYS A 325 27.11 14.37 -16.09
CA CYS A 325 25.86 15.03 -15.71
C CYS A 325 24.77 14.80 -16.75
N LEU A 326 23.55 14.61 -16.26
CA LEU A 326 22.37 14.75 -17.09
C LEU A 326 22.23 16.22 -17.51
N THR A 327 21.95 16.44 -18.78
CA THR A 327 21.77 17.77 -19.36
C THR A 327 20.79 17.72 -20.52
N LEU A 328 20.44 18.90 -21.04
CA LEU A 328 19.80 19.06 -22.34
C LEU A 328 20.89 19.51 -23.31
N ALA A 329 20.85 19.07 -24.57
CA ALA A 329 21.83 19.58 -25.53
C ALA A 329 21.65 21.08 -25.74
N SER A 330 22.77 21.78 -25.96
CA SER A 330 22.88 23.23 -26.16
C SER A 330 21.63 23.91 -26.74
N PHE A 331 21.13 24.93 -26.03
CA PHE A 331 20.05 25.78 -26.52
C PHE A 331 20.56 26.79 -27.53
N LYS A 332 20.14 26.65 -28.77
CA LYS A 332 19.97 27.78 -29.69
C LYS A 332 18.53 27.72 -30.20
N ASP A 333 17.62 28.41 -29.49
CA ASP A 333 16.31 28.87 -29.97
C ASP A 333 15.17 27.87 -30.24
N ASP A 334 15.13 26.68 -29.61
CA ASP A 334 14.08 25.67 -29.88
C ASP A 334 13.33 25.16 -28.62
N ALA A 335 12.04 24.80 -28.79
CA ALA A 335 11.18 24.29 -27.71
C ALA A 335 11.69 22.96 -27.10
N LEU A 336 11.67 22.81 -25.75
CA LEU A 336 12.27 21.65 -25.06
C LEU A 336 11.76 20.28 -25.49
N ASN A 337 10.51 20.19 -25.96
CA ASN A 337 9.89 18.94 -26.42
C ASN A 337 10.55 18.34 -27.67
N LYS A 338 11.43 19.09 -28.34
CA LYS A 338 12.24 18.62 -29.46
C LYS A 338 13.49 17.85 -29.02
N TYR A 339 13.86 17.92 -27.73
CA TYR A 339 15.10 17.38 -27.23
C TYR A 339 14.90 16.08 -26.44
N ASN A 340 15.88 15.20 -26.56
CA ASN A 340 16.05 14.05 -25.68
C ASN A 340 16.94 14.45 -24.50
N LEU A 341 16.76 13.81 -23.35
CA LEU A 341 17.68 13.91 -22.24
C LEU A 341 19.06 13.43 -22.70
N ARG A 342 20.10 14.19 -22.34
CA ARG A 342 21.48 13.86 -22.70
C ARG A 342 22.34 13.70 -21.46
N VAL A 343 23.52 13.13 -21.67
CA VAL A 343 24.57 12.96 -20.69
C VAL A 343 25.85 13.59 -21.24
N THR A 344 26.53 14.37 -20.41
CA THR A 344 27.77 15.07 -20.76
C THR A 344 28.82 14.94 -19.67
N ARG A 345 30.11 14.94 -20.03
CA ARG A 345 31.25 14.97 -19.10
C ARG A 345 31.43 16.34 -18.47
N ALA A 346 31.12 17.40 -19.23
CA ALA A 346 31.21 18.76 -18.73
C ALA A 346 29.94 19.09 -17.95
N CYS A 347 29.92 18.73 -16.66
CA CYS A 347 28.84 19.10 -15.77
C CYS A 347 28.61 20.61 -15.77
N PRO A 348 27.45 21.10 -16.23
CA PRO A 348 27.18 22.52 -16.32
C PRO A 348 27.34 23.28 -15.01
N THR A 349 27.78 24.53 -15.13
CA THR A 349 27.74 25.51 -14.05
C THR A 349 26.34 26.10 -13.92
N HIS A 350 26.01 26.56 -12.71
CA HIS A 350 24.69 27.12 -12.40
C HIS A 350 24.42 28.39 -13.22
N GLY A 351 23.40 28.38 -14.07
CA GLY A 351 22.94 29.57 -14.82
C GLY A 351 22.94 29.42 -16.35
N ASP A 352 23.60 28.40 -16.90
CA ASP A 352 23.66 28.19 -18.35
C ASP A 352 22.80 27.02 -18.85
N ASP A 353 22.15 26.28 -17.94
CA ASP A 353 21.55 24.98 -18.24
C ASP A 353 20.31 24.63 -17.38
N VAL A 354 19.78 23.42 -17.60
CA VAL A 354 18.52 22.91 -17.07
C VAL A 354 18.63 22.39 -15.66
N SER A 355 17.70 22.85 -14.83
CA SER A 355 17.49 22.37 -13.47
C SER A 355 16.50 21.20 -13.45
N PHE A 356 16.88 20.10 -12.78
CA PHE A 356 15.97 18.99 -12.51
C PHE A 356 15.40 19.05 -11.11
N ASN A 357 14.07 19.05 -11.03
CA ASN A 357 13.32 19.07 -9.80
C ASN A 357 12.46 17.82 -9.67
N PRO A 358 12.95 16.77 -8.99
CA PRO A 358 12.12 15.61 -8.70
C PRO A 358 10.97 16.02 -7.76
N GLN A 359 9.77 15.49 -8.00
CA GLN A 359 8.67 15.58 -7.02
C GLN A 359 9.03 14.85 -5.73
N VAL A 360 8.32 15.18 -4.65
CA VAL A 360 8.46 14.47 -3.37
C VAL A 360 8.22 12.97 -3.52
N SER A 361 7.40 12.55 -4.48
CA SER A 361 7.10 11.14 -4.73
C SER A 361 8.16 10.36 -5.50
N VAL A 362 9.19 11.02 -6.05
CA VAL A 362 10.27 10.31 -6.76
C VAL A 362 11.07 9.44 -5.78
N GLY A 363 11.27 9.90 -4.55
CA GLY A 363 12.03 9.20 -3.51
C GLY A 363 13.24 9.98 -3.03
N ALA A 364 13.71 9.64 -1.82
CA ALA A 364 14.83 10.29 -1.15
C ALA A 364 16.19 9.67 -1.47
N GLY A 365 16.27 8.72 -2.42
CA GLY A 365 17.50 7.96 -2.63
C GLY A 365 17.86 7.15 -1.39
N SER A 366 19.13 7.19 -0.99
CA SER A 366 19.62 6.56 0.25
C SER A 366 19.59 7.50 1.46
N ALA A 367 18.98 8.69 1.33
CA ALA A 367 18.98 9.67 2.40
C ALA A 367 18.23 9.13 3.62
N SER A 368 18.87 9.26 4.78
CA SER A 368 18.36 8.77 6.05
C SER A 368 19.16 9.36 7.20
N TYR A 369 18.81 8.98 8.42
CA TYR A 369 19.65 9.26 9.59
C TYR A 369 21.10 8.79 9.40
N LYS A 370 21.31 7.63 8.76
CA LYS A 370 22.65 7.05 8.55
C LYS A 370 23.50 7.89 7.60
N SER A 371 22.89 8.56 6.62
CA SER A 371 23.61 9.50 5.73
C SER A 371 23.75 10.90 6.34
N GLY A 372 23.31 11.10 7.59
CA GLY A 372 23.32 12.40 8.25
C GLY A 372 22.28 13.36 7.69
N GLN A 373 21.15 12.86 7.18
CA GLN A 373 20.08 13.68 6.61
C GLN A 373 18.79 13.53 7.41
N LEU A 374 17.95 14.57 7.41
CA LEU A 374 16.60 14.53 7.99
C LEU A 374 15.56 14.47 6.88
N VAL A 375 15.04 13.28 6.59
CA VAL A 375 13.99 13.06 5.60
C VAL A 375 12.62 13.30 6.25
N ASN A 376 11.77 14.09 5.62
CA ASN A 376 10.39 14.27 6.09
C ASN A 376 9.52 13.10 5.60
N PHE A 377 8.67 12.54 6.47
CA PHE A 377 7.84 11.39 6.08
C PHE A 377 6.76 11.76 5.06
N LEU A 378 6.08 12.90 5.23
CA LEU A 378 5.04 13.33 4.27
C LEU A 378 5.64 13.74 2.92
N GLU A 379 6.82 14.35 2.94
CA GLU A 379 7.56 14.73 1.74
C GLU A 379 8.75 13.79 1.50
N PHE A 380 8.52 12.48 1.38
CA PHE A 380 9.56 11.44 1.43
C PHE A 380 10.70 11.49 0.39
N GLY A 381 10.66 12.41 -0.57
CA GLY A 381 11.76 12.76 -1.48
C GLY A 381 12.46 14.07 -1.12
N ARG A 382 12.23 14.58 0.09
CA ARG A 382 12.74 15.85 0.60
C ARG A 382 13.42 15.69 1.95
N CYS A 383 14.51 16.41 2.09
CA CYS A 383 15.36 16.49 3.25
C CYS A 383 15.37 17.92 3.81
N ALA A 384 15.62 18.07 5.11
CA ALA A 384 15.85 19.37 5.71
C ALA A 384 17.11 20.02 5.10
N ASP A 385 16.99 21.26 4.63
CA ASP A 385 18.04 22.01 3.92
C ASP A 385 18.21 23.40 4.53
N VAL A 386 19.47 23.79 4.72
CA VAL A 386 19.80 25.18 5.01
C VAL A 386 19.67 25.99 3.74
N THR A 387 18.55 26.72 3.66
CA THR A 387 18.07 27.45 2.48
C THR A 387 19.18 28.15 1.71
N GLY A 388 19.44 27.70 0.48
CA GLY A 388 20.42 28.31 -0.42
C GLY A 388 21.85 28.29 0.12
N SER A 389 22.16 27.37 1.04
CA SER A 389 23.45 27.26 1.74
C SER A 389 23.81 28.54 2.53
N LYS A 390 22.79 29.29 2.99
CA LYS A 390 22.94 30.50 3.80
C LYS A 390 22.54 30.22 5.24
N ILE A 391 23.55 30.10 6.12
CA ILE A 391 23.36 29.73 7.53
C ILE A 391 22.53 30.74 8.32
N ASP A 392 22.53 31.99 7.87
CA ASP A 392 21.80 33.14 8.40
C ASP A 392 20.43 33.34 7.74
N SER A 393 19.99 32.41 6.89
CA SER A 393 18.64 32.46 6.30
C SER A 393 17.57 32.52 7.39
N SER A 394 16.56 33.37 7.20
CA SER A 394 15.46 33.58 8.15
C SER A 394 14.49 32.40 8.27
N PHE A 395 14.64 31.38 7.42
CA PHE A 395 13.92 30.11 7.47
C PHE A 395 14.74 29.00 6.82
N MET A 396 14.50 27.77 7.23
CA MET A 396 15.00 26.55 6.57
C MET A 396 13.92 25.94 5.66
N ILE A 397 14.28 25.03 4.76
CA ILE A 397 13.33 24.40 3.84
C ILE A 397 13.44 22.88 3.82
N SER A 398 12.41 22.25 3.27
CA SER A 398 12.39 20.85 2.86
C SER A 398 12.67 20.79 1.36
N TYR A 399 13.80 20.22 0.97
CA TYR A 399 14.39 20.32 -0.37
C TYR A 399 14.78 18.93 -0.90
N PRO A 400 14.82 18.67 -2.23
CA PRO A 400 15.20 17.35 -2.71
C PRO A 400 16.49 16.83 -2.06
N CYS A 401 16.46 15.58 -1.62
CA CYS A 401 17.57 15.00 -0.87
C CYS A 401 18.82 14.89 -1.75
N LYS A 402 19.86 15.67 -1.43
CA LYS A 402 21.18 15.52 -2.07
C LYS A 402 21.77 14.16 -1.68
N GLN A 403 22.42 13.48 -2.62
CA GLN A 403 23.04 12.18 -2.36
C GLN A 403 24.55 12.26 -2.45
N LYS A 404 25.19 11.26 -1.84
CA LYS A 404 26.59 10.94 -2.07
C LYS A 404 26.66 9.56 -2.70
N LEU A 405 27.42 9.47 -3.78
CA LEU A 405 27.84 8.19 -4.32
C LEU A 405 29.27 7.95 -3.85
N GLU A 406 29.50 6.79 -3.24
CA GLU A 406 30.84 6.43 -2.81
C GLU A 406 31.79 6.42 -4.02
N ASN A 407 33.01 6.93 -3.81
CA ASN A 407 34.07 6.96 -4.83
C ASN A 407 33.82 7.86 -6.05
N ILE A 408 32.83 8.76 -6.03
CA ILE A 408 32.65 9.78 -7.08
C ILE A 408 33.12 11.15 -6.57
N PRO A 409 34.24 11.69 -7.09
CA PRO A 409 34.70 13.03 -6.76
C PRO A 409 33.62 14.09 -7.02
N GLY A 410 33.40 14.98 -6.05
CA GLY A 410 32.40 16.06 -6.16
C GLY A 410 30.94 15.61 -5.95
N SER A 411 30.67 14.34 -5.65
CA SER A 411 29.35 13.87 -5.24
C SER A 411 29.05 14.07 -3.75
N GLU A 412 29.83 14.90 -3.04
CA GLU A 412 29.63 15.09 -1.61
C GLU A 412 28.29 15.73 -1.30
N ILE A 413 27.59 15.22 -0.28
CA ILE A 413 26.43 15.91 0.27
C ILE A 413 26.95 17.20 0.88
N GLU A 414 26.52 18.33 0.33
CA GLU A 414 26.85 19.64 0.89
C GLU A 414 26.44 19.72 2.36
N TRP A 415 27.24 20.44 3.15
CA TRP A 415 27.03 20.63 4.58
C TRP A 415 25.62 21.12 4.93
N ASN A 416 24.95 21.83 4.02
CA ASN A 416 23.62 22.38 4.19
C ASN A 416 22.51 21.29 4.26
N HIS A 417 22.86 20.05 3.90
CA HIS A 417 22.04 18.84 4.02
C HIS A 417 22.62 17.82 5.00
N LEU A 418 23.78 18.07 5.61
CA LEU A 418 24.37 17.21 6.65
C LEU A 418 23.99 17.71 8.04
N TRP A 419 22.97 17.08 8.61
CA TRP A 419 22.38 17.41 9.90
C TRP A 419 22.64 16.28 10.90
N SER A 420 23.23 16.64 12.04
CA SER A 420 23.55 15.69 13.11
C SER A 420 22.60 15.85 14.29
N TYR A 421 22.16 14.74 14.86
CA TYR A 421 21.38 14.65 16.09
C TYR A 421 21.50 13.22 16.67
N SER A 422 21.03 13.01 17.90
CA SER A 422 20.99 11.70 18.55
C SER A 422 19.60 11.08 18.45
N GLU A 423 19.52 9.85 17.95
CA GLU A 423 18.33 8.99 18.10
C GLU A 423 18.27 8.40 19.53
N PRO A 424 17.09 8.00 20.03
CA PRO A 424 16.97 7.27 21.29
C PRO A 424 17.79 5.97 21.25
N THR A 425 18.47 5.67 22.36
CA THR A 425 19.18 4.40 22.52
C THR A 425 18.19 3.23 22.52
N ALA A 426 18.68 2.02 22.24
CA ALA A 426 17.85 0.82 22.27
C ALA A 426 17.09 0.70 23.61
N GLY A 427 15.76 0.54 23.54
CA GLY A 427 14.87 0.48 24.71
C GLY A 427 14.40 1.85 25.24
N ALA A 428 15.04 2.96 24.86
CA ALA A 428 14.58 4.30 25.20
C ALA A 428 13.56 4.80 24.17
N ARG A 429 12.47 5.44 24.63
CA ARG A 429 11.46 6.05 23.75
C ARG A 429 11.85 7.45 23.27
N THR A 430 12.72 8.13 24.02
CA THR A 430 13.09 9.51 23.76
C THR A 430 14.59 9.74 23.99
N ALA A 431 15.13 10.76 23.33
CA ALA A 431 16.46 11.30 23.55
C ALA A 431 16.41 12.83 23.57
N LEU A 432 17.06 13.43 24.56
CA LEU A 432 17.36 14.86 24.50
C LEU A 432 18.52 15.07 23.53
N THR A 433 18.33 15.93 22.54
CA THR A 433 19.31 16.16 21.47
C THR A 433 19.39 17.64 21.10
N THR A 434 20.43 17.97 20.35
CA THR A 434 20.55 19.22 19.61
C THR A 434 20.69 18.87 18.15
N ILE A 435 19.93 19.53 17.28
CA ILE A 435 20.01 19.34 15.84
C ILE A 435 21.04 20.34 15.30
N THR A 436 22.09 19.87 14.63
CA THR A 436 23.21 20.72 14.20
C THR A 436 23.65 20.50 12.77
N VAL A 437 24.23 21.54 12.17
CA VAL A 437 24.99 21.49 10.91
C VAL A 437 26.40 22.03 11.14
N ASN A 438 27.35 21.70 10.27
CA ASN A 438 28.73 22.18 10.35
C ASN A 438 29.11 23.01 9.12
N LYS A 439 29.35 24.31 9.31
CA LYS A 439 29.84 25.24 8.27
C LYS A 439 31.11 25.93 8.78
N GLY A 440 32.21 25.18 8.85
CA GLY A 440 33.46 25.60 9.52
C GLY A 440 33.35 25.73 11.05
N SER A 441 32.14 25.89 11.58
CA SER A 441 31.78 25.84 12.99
C SER A 441 30.43 25.13 13.14
N LYS A 442 30.14 24.66 14.36
CA LYS A 442 28.87 23.99 14.67
C LYS A 442 27.75 25.01 14.87
N TRP A 443 26.65 24.84 14.14
CA TRP A 443 25.45 25.66 14.25
C TRP A 443 24.28 24.81 14.73
N CYS A 444 23.44 25.40 15.57
CA CYS A 444 22.34 24.72 16.23
C CYS A 444 21.00 25.22 15.72
N LEU A 445 20.13 24.29 15.33
CA LEU A 445 18.76 24.61 14.94
C LEU A 445 18.04 25.17 16.16
N THR A 446 17.60 26.41 16.03
CA THR A 446 17.00 27.21 17.09
C THR A 446 15.53 27.40 16.78
N MET A 447 14.68 27.00 17.71
CA MET A 447 13.24 27.24 17.64
C MET A 447 12.88 28.67 18.07
N PRO A 448 11.87 29.30 17.45
CA PRO A 448 11.26 30.52 17.96
C PRO A 448 10.45 30.24 19.23
N SER A 449 10.11 31.29 19.99
CA SER A 449 9.32 31.20 21.23
C SER A 449 7.83 30.89 21.02
N ARG A 450 7.35 30.95 19.78
CA ARG A 450 5.97 30.70 19.34
C ARG A 450 6.01 30.01 17.98
N PRO A 451 4.91 29.39 17.50
CA PRO A 451 4.87 28.80 16.17
C PRO A 451 5.43 29.73 15.09
N GLY A 452 6.31 29.20 14.24
CA GLY A 452 7.06 30.00 13.27
C GLY A 452 8.28 29.27 12.72
N TYR A 453 9.09 29.99 11.93
CA TYR A 453 10.26 29.43 11.25
C TYR A 453 11.39 29.07 12.20
N VAL A 454 12.00 27.91 11.98
CA VAL A 454 13.26 27.54 12.62
C VAL A 454 14.44 28.17 11.87
N THR A 455 15.48 28.55 12.62
CA THR A 455 16.70 29.18 12.09
C THR A 455 17.93 28.55 12.70
N PHE A 456 19.11 28.71 12.10
CA PHE A 456 20.36 28.33 12.74
C PHE A 456 20.99 29.52 13.48
N LYS A 457 21.55 29.23 14.66
CA LYS A 457 22.38 30.17 15.43
C LYS A 457 23.61 29.43 15.96
N SER A 458 24.62 30.18 16.39
CA SER A 458 25.75 29.59 17.12
C SER A 458 25.23 28.76 18.29
N CYS A 459 25.86 27.61 18.51
CA CYS A 459 25.47 26.70 19.58
C CYS A 459 25.78 27.30 20.96
N THR A 460 24.74 27.61 21.72
CA THR A 460 24.82 28.18 23.08
C THR A 460 24.24 27.24 24.14
N ASN A 461 23.73 26.07 23.74
CA ASN A 461 23.07 25.10 24.62
C ASN A 461 21.81 25.65 25.32
N THR A 462 21.18 26.69 24.81
CA THR A 462 19.91 27.21 25.35
C THR A 462 18.76 26.23 25.12
N ALA A 463 17.69 26.34 25.92
CA ALA A 463 16.50 25.50 25.79
C ALA A 463 15.90 25.53 24.36
N SER A 464 15.94 26.69 23.70
CA SER A 464 15.52 26.85 22.30
C SER A 464 16.35 26.08 21.25
N GLN A 465 17.48 25.51 21.65
CA GLN A 465 18.35 24.65 20.82
C GLN A 465 18.29 23.19 21.25
N LYS A 466 17.46 22.85 22.23
CA LYS A 466 17.30 21.50 22.76
C LYS A 466 15.96 20.92 22.30
N TRP A 467 16.05 19.72 21.74
CA TRP A 467 14.93 19.00 21.15
C TRP A 467 14.77 17.66 21.86
N LEU A 468 13.54 17.26 22.12
CA LEU A 468 13.22 15.91 22.53
C LEU A 468 12.91 15.09 21.28
N ARG A 469 13.86 14.26 20.85
CA ARG A 469 13.65 13.28 19.78
C ARG A 469 12.82 12.12 20.35
N VAL A 470 11.66 11.86 19.77
CA VAL A 470 10.83 10.70 20.10
C VAL A 470 11.05 9.63 19.04
N GLY A 471 11.47 8.44 19.45
CA GLY A 471 11.66 7.27 18.59
C GLY A 471 10.35 6.48 18.44
N ASP A 472 10.45 5.16 18.33
CA ASP A 472 9.28 4.29 18.40
C ASP A 472 8.76 4.20 19.84
N SER A 473 7.52 4.66 20.04
CA SER A 473 6.85 4.63 21.34
C SER A 473 5.87 3.46 21.50
N GLY A 474 5.72 2.61 20.47
CA GLY A 474 4.65 1.62 20.35
C GLY A 474 3.33 2.19 19.85
N ARG A 475 3.21 3.53 19.75
CA ARG A 475 2.10 4.24 19.11
C ARG A 475 2.66 5.10 17.99
N TYR A 476 2.42 4.70 16.73
CA TYR A 476 3.01 5.41 15.59
C TYR A 476 2.61 6.90 15.60
N ALA A 477 1.38 7.23 16.00
CA ALA A 477 0.87 8.59 16.09
C ALA A 477 1.83 9.56 16.83
N ASP A 478 2.44 9.11 17.94
CA ASP A 478 3.28 9.91 18.81
C ASP A 478 4.79 9.78 18.52
N SER A 479 5.14 8.89 17.59
CA SER A 479 6.51 8.44 17.31
C SER A 479 7.20 9.24 16.20
N PHE A 480 8.53 9.18 16.19
CA PHE A 480 9.42 9.74 15.15
C PHE A 480 9.29 11.26 14.93
N VAL A 481 9.03 12.02 16.00
CA VAL A 481 8.94 13.49 15.97
C VAL A 481 10.10 14.16 16.73
N PHE A 482 10.35 15.43 16.45
CA PHE A 482 11.20 16.29 17.29
C PHE A 482 10.31 17.28 18.01
N LYS A 483 10.29 17.23 19.35
CA LYS A 483 9.52 18.16 20.19
C LYS A 483 10.44 19.22 20.78
N ASP A 484 9.89 20.39 21.07
CA ASP A 484 10.52 21.34 21.99
C ASP A 484 10.78 20.64 23.33
N SER A 485 12.04 20.65 23.79
CA SER A 485 12.40 20.01 25.05
C SER A 485 11.84 20.71 26.29
N ALA A 486 11.56 22.01 26.21
CA ALA A 486 11.08 22.79 27.35
C ALA A 486 9.60 22.52 27.65
N THR A 487 8.76 22.51 26.61
CA THR A 487 7.30 22.36 26.78
C THR A 487 6.74 21.04 26.28
N GLY A 488 7.41 20.38 25.33
CA GLY A 488 6.88 19.22 24.61
C GLY A 488 5.67 19.52 23.70
N LYS A 489 5.26 20.79 23.56
CA LYS A 489 4.01 21.19 22.87
C LYS A 489 4.21 21.52 21.40
N LEU A 490 5.42 21.93 21.02
CA LEU A 490 5.77 22.28 19.65
C LEU A 490 6.60 21.17 19.01
N CYS A 491 6.31 20.88 17.74
CA CYS A 491 6.98 19.86 16.94
C CYS A 491 7.63 20.50 15.71
N LEU A 492 8.79 19.97 15.30
CA LEU A 492 9.40 20.33 14.02
C LEU A 492 8.51 19.85 12.87
N THR A 493 8.14 20.76 11.97
CA THR A 493 7.13 20.53 10.94
C THR A 493 7.62 21.02 9.58
N ALA A 494 7.45 20.20 8.54
CA ALA A 494 7.50 20.69 7.17
C ALA A 494 6.17 21.37 6.85
N ASP A 495 6.16 22.69 6.66
CA ASP A 495 4.94 23.45 6.40
C ASP A 495 4.47 23.28 4.95
N VAL A 496 3.91 22.09 4.69
CA VAL A 496 3.39 21.72 3.37
C VAL A 496 2.21 22.59 2.98
N ASN A 497 1.39 23.11 3.88
CA ASN A 497 0.22 23.88 3.45
C ASN A 497 0.45 25.39 3.45
N GLY A 498 1.67 25.83 3.79
CA GLY A 498 1.98 27.26 3.91
C GLY A 498 1.16 27.93 5.02
N VAL A 499 0.82 27.21 6.07
CA VAL A 499 -0.02 27.69 7.18
C VAL A 499 0.66 28.86 7.90
N THR A 500 1.98 28.84 7.97
CA THR A 500 2.80 29.90 8.60
C THR A 500 3.26 30.97 7.61
N GLY A 501 2.85 30.87 6.34
CA GLY A 501 3.20 31.78 5.26
C GLY A 501 3.47 31.06 3.94
N GLU A 502 3.77 31.83 2.89
CA GLU A 502 3.99 31.26 1.56
C GLU A 502 5.14 30.23 1.57
N ARG A 503 4.93 29.10 0.87
CA ARG A 503 6.01 28.15 0.57
C ARG A 503 7.14 28.87 -0.15
N TYR A 504 8.37 28.39 0.04
CA TYR A 504 9.53 29.01 -0.59
C TYR A 504 9.59 28.73 -2.10
N GLN A 505 9.75 29.78 -2.89
CA GLN A 505 10.10 29.72 -4.30
C GLN A 505 11.48 30.35 -4.50
N PRO A 506 12.51 29.58 -4.87
CA PRO A 506 13.77 30.17 -5.28
C PRO A 506 13.57 31.07 -6.49
N ALA A 507 14.37 32.14 -6.60
CA ALA A 507 14.31 33.05 -7.75
C ALA A 507 14.47 32.32 -9.10
N ALA A 508 15.28 31.26 -9.12
CA ALA A 508 15.45 30.37 -10.27
C ALA A 508 14.15 29.74 -10.77
N PHE A 509 13.15 29.59 -9.89
CA PHE A 509 11.86 29.01 -10.23
C PHE A 509 10.76 30.06 -10.34
N ALA A 510 11.05 31.35 -10.26
CA ALA A 510 10.05 32.42 -10.27
C ALA A 510 9.04 32.23 -11.42
N GLY A 511 7.74 32.25 -11.09
CA GLY A 511 6.65 32.01 -12.04
C GLY A 511 6.33 30.54 -12.38
N SER A 512 7.12 29.56 -11.93
CA SER A 512 6.75 28.13 -12.02
C SER A 512 5.84 27.70 -10.86
N SER A 513 5.28 26.48 -10.93
CA SER A 513 4.51 25.86 -9.83
C SER A 513 5.40 25.20 -8.76
N VAL A 514 6.72 25.19 -8.95
CA VAL A 514 7.66 24.59 -8.00
C VAL A 514 7.71 25.42 -6.73
N ARG A 515 7.41 24.79 -5.60
CA ARG A 515 7.47 25.37 -4.26
C ARG A 515 8.03 24.36 -3.28
N PHE A 516 8.84 24.82 -2.34
CA PHE A 516 9.42 24.01 -1.26
C PHE A 516 8.80 24.40 0.07
N SER A 517 8.52 23.40 0.90
CA SER A 517 7.96 23.61 2.23
C SER A 517 9.00 24.27 3.12
N LYS A 518 8.58 25.25 3.92
CA LYS A 518 9.45 25.86 4.93
C LYS A 518 9.43 25.01 6.19
N LEU A 519 10.55 24.92 6.89
CA LEU A 519 10.60 24.25 8.18
C LEU A 519 10.14 25.20 9.28
N THR A 520 9.23 24.72 10.10
CA THR A 520 8.61 25.49 11.18
C THR A 520 8.58 24.67 12.46
N VAL A 521 8.25 25.33 13.57
CA VAL A 521 7.65 24.66 14.71
C VAL A 521 6.16 24.95 14.73
N ALA A 522 5.35 23.90 14.86
CA ALA A 522 3.90 23.99 14.99
C ALA A 522 3.44 23.19 16.22
N LYS A 523 2.17 23.32 16.61
CA LYS A 523 1.61 22.48 17.68
C LYS A 523 1.76 21.00 17.30
N CYS A 524 2.22 20.17 18.23
CA CYS A 524 2.30 18.73 18.01
C CYS A 524 0.89 18.15 17.77
N VAL A 525 0.72 17.45 16.65
CA VAL A 525 -0.54 16.78 16.28
C VAL A 525 -0.27 15.27 16.14
N PRO A 526 -0.88 14.41 16.99
CA PRO A 526 -0.71 12.97 16.87
C PRO A 526 -1.08 12.45 15.48
N GLY A 527 -0.17 11.68 14.87
CA GLY A 527 -0.36 11.10 13.54
C GLY A 527 -0.07 12.03 12.36
N ASP A 528 0.25 13.31 12.59
CA ASP A 528 0.61 14.24 11.51
C ASP A 528 1.94 13.83 10.88
N LEU A 529 1.87 13.40 9.62
CA LEU A 529 3.01 12.91 8.86
C LEU A 529 4.03 14.03 8.53
N SER A 530 3.58 15.29 8.47
CA SER A 530 4.48 16.44 8.22
C SER A 530 5.44 16.72 9.38
N GLN A 531 5.15 16.17 10.56
CA GLN A 531 5.95 16.29 11.78
C GLN A 531 6.88 15.11 12.02
N LYS A 532 6.81 14.09 11.16
CA LYS A 532 7.59 12.86 11.27
C LYS A 532 8.85 12.97 10.44
N TRP A 533 9.98 12.65 11.07
CA TRP A 533 11.32 12.79 10.50
C TRP A 533 12.09 11.49 10.64
N ASN A 534 12.67 11.01 9.54
CA ASN A 534 13.33 9.70 9.44
C ASN A 534 12.46 8.56 10.00
N ALA A 535 11.14 8.65 9.79
CA ALA A 535 10.20 7.66 10.28
C ALA A 535 10.10 6.47 9.32
N PRO A 536 10.06 5.22 9.80
CA PRO A 536 9.67 4.08 8.99
C PRO A 536 8.17 4.15 8.67
N ALA A 537 7.71 3.42 7.66
CA ALA A 537 6.28 3.27 7.44
C ALA A 537 5.61 2.48 8.58
N GLU A 538 4.45 2.93 9.01
CA GLU A 538 3.51 2.20 9.87
C GLU A 538 2.89 1.06 9.07
N VAL A 539 2.91 -0.13 9.65
CA VAL A 539 2.15 -1.29 9.17
C VAL A 539 1.11 -1.60 10.24
N VAL A 540 -0.15 -1.50 9.86
CA VAL A 540 -1.28 -2.01 10.63
C VAL A 540 -1.60 -3.38 10.07
N ASP A 541 -1.59 -4.42 10.91
CA ASP A 541 -1.88 -5.79 10.47
C ASP A 541 -3.37 -6.03 10.20
N ALA A 542 -3.65 -7.00 9.33
CA ALA A 542 -5.03 -7.41 9.08
C ALA A 542 -5.59 -8.20 10.27
N LYS A 543 -6.85 -7.95 10.60
CA LYS A 543 -7.57 -8.66 11.66
C LYS A 543 -8.97 -9.01 11.19
N PHE A 544 -9.46 -10.21 11.47
CA PHE A 544 -10.84 -10.58 11.22
C PHE A 544 -11.48 -11.02 12.54
N GLY A 545 -12.65 -10.48 12.89
CA GLY A 545 -13.32 -10.78 14.16
C GLY A 545 -14.61 -9.99 14.34
N GLY A 546 -15.08 -9.88 15.58
CA GLY A 546 -16.34 -9.17 15.89
C GLY A 546 -17.54 -9.86 15.25
N PHE A 547 -17.62 -11.17 15.39
CA PHE A 547 -18.70 -11.97 14.80
C PHE A 547 -20.01 -11.74 15.54
N SER A 548 -21.09 -11.55 14.78
CA SER A 548 -22.46 -11.51 15.31
C SER A 548 -23.40 -12.31 14.43
N GLU A 549 -24.35 -12.99 15.06
CA GLU A 549 -25.52 -13.53 14.36
C GLU A 549 -26.61 -12.45 14.39
N GLU A 550 -27.12 -12.08 13.23
CA GLU A 550 -28.21 -11.12 13.10
C GLU A 550 -29.53 -11.88 13.08
N ALA A 551 -30.48 -11.47 13.93
CA ALA A 551 -31.84 -12.00 13.89
C ALA A 551 -32.48 -11.59 12.55
N GLY A 552 -32.70 -12.57 11.68
CA GLY A 552 -33.29 -12.41 10.34
C GLY A 552 -34.80 -12.32 10.34
#